data_AF-A0A2R6FAB7-F1
#
_entry.id   AF-A0A2R6FAB7-F1
#
_cell.length_a   1.000
_cell.length_b   1.000
_cell.length_c   1.000
_cell.angle_alpha   90.00
_cell.angle_beta   90.00
_cell.angle_gamma   90.00
#
_symmetry.space_group_name_H-M   'P 1'
#
loop_
_entity.id
_entity.type
_entity.pdbx_description
1 polymer ?
#
loop_
_entity_poly.entity_id
_entity_poly.type
_entity_poly.pdbx_seq_one_letter_code
_entity_poly.pdbx_strand_id
1 'polypeptide(L)' 'MVGPISDEERRSGRRRLQTGFVVLVGLSAGLITLQADPTVVQFLGAVLGGTVLGIVLVAFLYWSS' A
#
# COMPACT_ATOMS: atom_id res chain seq x y z
N MET A 1 -13.50 5.90 -31.31
CA MET A 1 -12.49 6.49 -30.41
C MET A 1 -13.09 6.51 -29.02
N VAL A 2 -12.44 5.92 -28.02
CA VAL A 2 -12.84 6.10 -26.62
C VAL A 2 -12.63 7.57 -26.27
N GLY A 3 -13.65 8.22 -25.70
CA GLY A 3 -13.55 9.60 -25.24
C GLY A 3 -12.52 9.71 -24.10
N PRO A 4 -12.00 10.92 -23.83
CA PRO A 4 -11.08 11.12 -22.71
C PRO A 4 -11.71 10.61 -21.41
N ILE A 5 -10.99 9.74 -20.68
CA ILE A 5 -11.42 9.24 -19.36
C ILE A 5 -11.77 10.44 -18.49
N SER A 6 -12.97 10.42 -17.90
CA SER A 6 -13.46 11.45 -17.00
C SER A 6 -12.57 11.60 -15.76
N ASP A 7 -12.45 12.80 -15.22
CA ASP A 7 -11.58 13.03 -14.06
C ASP A 7 -12.05 12.24 -12.82
N GLU A 8 -13.35 11.98 -12.68
CA GLU A 8 -13.93 11.08 -11.68
C GLU A 8 -13.34 9.65 -11.77
N GLU A 9 -13.32 9.07 -12.97
CA GLU A 9 -12.79 7.72 -13.22
C GLU A 9 -11.28 7.66 -13.00
N ARG A 10 -10.55 8.72 -13.37
CA ARG A 10 -9.10 8.82 -13.07
C ARG A 10 -8.84 8.84 -11.57
N ARG A 11 -9.61 9.63 -10.82
CA ARG A 11 -9.47 9.74 -9.36
C ARG A 11 -9.77 8.43 -8.64
N SER A 12 -10.84 7.74 -9.04
CA SER A 12 -11.22 6.46 -8.42
C SER A 12 -10.20 5.35 -8.73
N GLY A 13 -9.74 5.25 -9.99
CA GLY A 13 -8.70 4.32 -10.40
C GLY A 13 -7.39 4.54 -9.65
N ARG A 14 -6.96 5.80 -9.53
CA ARG A 14 -5.75 6.17 -8.77
C ARG A 14 -5.86 5.79 -7.29
N ARG A 15 -6.99 6.06 -6.63
CA ARG A 15 -7.20 5.69 -5.22
C ARG A 15 -7.14 4.17 -5.03
N ARG A 16 -7.78 3.41 -5.92
CA ARG A 16 -7.78 1.94 -5.84
C ARG A 16 -6.37 1.36 -5.98
N LEU A 17 -5.56 1.89 -6.89
CA LEU A 17 -4.17 1.49 -7.07
C LEU A 17 -3.32 1.81 -5.83
N GLN A 18 -3.48 3.00 -5.25
CA GLN A 18 -2.78 3.40 -4.02
C GLN A 18 -3.14 2.47 -2.86
N THR A 19 -4.43 2.20 -2.64
CA THR A 19 -4.85 1.26 -1.60
C THR A 19 -4.27 -0.13 -1.82
N GLY A 20 -4.31 -0.63 -3.07
CA GLY A 20 -3.71 -1.93 -3.41
C GLY A 20 -2.22 -1.98 -3.11
N PHE A 21 -1.48 -0.94 -3.45
CA PHE A 21 -0.05 -0.83 -3.15
C PHE A 21 0.23 -0.87 -1.64
N VAL A 22 -0.48 -0.07 -0.84
CA VAL A 22 -0.32 -0.04 0.62
C VAL A 22 -0.59 -1.42 1.24
N VAL A 23 -1.65 -2.09 0.81
CA VAL A 23 -2.00 -3.45 1.27
C VAL A 23 -0.90 -4.44 0.89
N LEU A 24 -0.40 -4.39 -0.35
CA LEU A 24 0.68 -5.26 -0.81
C LEU A 24 1.96 -5.08 0.01
N VAL A 25 2.34 -3.84 0.34
CA VAL A 25 3.53 -3.56 1.16
C VAL A 25 3.36 -4.13 2.58
N GLY A 26 2.21 -3.89 3.22
CA GLY A 26 1.92 -4.42 4.56
C GLY A 26 1.91 -5.95 4.61
N LEU A 27 1.20 -6.59 3.69
CA LEU A 27 1.17 -8.05 3.61
C LEU A 27 2.54 -8.65 3.31
N SER A 28 3.30 -8.06 2.38
CA SER A 28 4.65 -8.50 2.06
C SER A 28 5.56 -8.45 3.28
N ALA A 29 5.52 -7.35 4.04
CA ALA A 29 6.30 -7.22 5.27
C ALA A 29 5.98 -8.33 6.27
N GLY A 30 4.69 -8.63 6.49
CA GLY A 30 4.27 -9.74 7.35
C GLY A 30 4.74 -11.10 6.83
N LEU A 31 4.51 -11.40 5.56
CA LEU A 31 4.90 -12.67 4.94
C LEU A 31 6.42 -12.91 5.01
N ILE A 32 7.23 -11.85 4.85
CA ILE A 32 8.68 -11.95 4.99
C ILE A 32 9.08 -12.45 6.38
N THR A 33 8.38 -12.00 7.44
CA THR A 33 8.71 -12.42 8.81
C THR A 33 8.48 -13.90 9.05
N LEU A 34 7.52 -14.53 8.37
CA LEU A 34 7.21 -15.96 8.53
C LEU A 34 8.40 -16.87 8.18
N GLN A 35 9.38 -16.34 7.44
CA GLN A 35 10.63 -17.05 7.11
C GLN A 35 11.57 -17.23 8.33
N ALA A 36 11.29 -16.57 9.45
CA ALA A 36 12.14 -16.56 10.65
C ALA A 36 11.38 -16.98 11.92
N ASP A 37 10.33 -17.79 11.80
CA ASP A 37 9.48 -18.27 12.91
C ASP A 37 9.09 -17.16 13.91
N PRO A 38 8.38 -16.11 13.42
CA PRO A 38 8.11 -14.94 14.23
C PRO A 38 7.04 -15.24 15.27
N THR A 39 7.11 -14.53 16.39
CA THR A 39 5.97 -14.45 17.32
C THR A 39 4.80 -13.72 16.64
N VAL A 40 3.57 -13.96 17.13
CA VAL A 40 2.36 -13.29 16.62
C VAL A 40 2.49 -11.76 16.68
N VAL A 41 3.12 -11.24 17.74
CA VAL A 41 3.34 -9.80 17.92
C VAL A 41 4.30 -9.25 16.87
N GLN A 42 5.38 -9.97 16.54
CA GLN A 42 6.33 -9.55 15.51
C GLN A 42 5.69 -9.55 14.11
N PHE A 43 4.89 -10.57 13.79
CA PHE A 43 4.15 -10.63 12.53
C PHE A 43 3.20 -9.43 12.38
N LEU A 44 2.36 -9.18 13.39
CA LEU A 44 1.43 -8.05 13.37
C LEU A 44 2.17 -6.70 13.34
N GLY A 45 3.27 -6.59 14.07
CA GLY A 45 4.13 -5.41 14.04
C GLY A 45 4.72 -5.15 12.66
N ALA A 46 5.15 -6.20 11.95
CA ALA A 46 5.67 -6.08 10.59
C ALA A 46 4.59 -5.71 9.58
N VAL A 47 3.38 -6.29 9.68
CA VAL A 47 2.25 -5.92 8.82
C VAL A 47 1.89 -4.45 9.05
N LEU A 48 1.72 -4.02 10.30
CA LEU A 48 1.40 -2.64 10.64
C LEU A 48 2.51 -1.69 10.19
N GLY A 49 3.78 -2.03 10.44
CA GLY A 49 4.94 -1.25 10.01
C GLY A 49 5.01 -1.10 8.49
N GLY A 50 4.79 -2.19 7.75
CA GLY A 50 4.73 -2.17 6.29
C GLY A 50 3.56 -1.34 5.77
N THR A 51 2.37 -1.43 6.37
CA THR A 51 1.22 -0.60 6.01
C THR A 51 1.49 0.88 6.27
N VAL A 52 2.04 1.24 7.44
CA VAL A 52 2.40 2.63 7.75
C VAL A 52 3.44 3.14 6.76
N LEU A 53 4.48 2.36 6.45
CA LEU A 53 5.48 2.71 5.45
C LEU A 53 4.85 2.93 4.07
N GLY A 54 3.96 2.02 3.64
CA GLY A 54 3.23 2.15 2.38
C GLY A 54 2.42 3.45 2.30
N ILE A 55 1.72 3.81 3.39
CA ILE A 55 0.97 5.07 3.49
C ILE A 55 1.91 6.27 3.38
N VAL A 56 3.03 6.25 4.12
CA VAL A 56 4.04 7.32 4.10
C VAL A 56 4.60 7.51 2.68
N LEU A 57 4.90 6.42 1.98
CA LEU A 57 5.40 6.47 0.60
C LEU A 57 4.38 7.10 -0.37
N VAL A 58 3.10 6.70 -0.27
CA VAL A 58 2.03 7.29 -1.10
C VAL A 58 1.83 8.77 -0.75
N ALA A 59 1.85 9.13 0.54
CA ALA A 59 1.74 10.51 0.99
C ALA A 59 2.91 11.37 0.51
N PHE A 60 4.13 10.84 0.56
CA PHE A 60 5.33 11.49 0.05
C PHE A 60 5.25 11.73 -1.46
N LEU A 61 4.80 10.74 -2.23
CA LEU A 61 4.62 10.87 -3.67
C LEU A 61 3.57 11.94 -4.03
N TYR A 62 2.50 12.06 -3.22
CA TYR A 62 1.50 13.10 -3.42
C TYR A 62 2.01 14.48 -3.01
N TRP A 63 2.81 14.58 -1.95
CA TRP A 63 3.44 15.84 -1.52
C TRP A 63 4.42 16.38 -2.56
N SER A 64 5.15 15.50 -3.24
CA SER A 64 6.15 15.86 -4.24
C SER A 64 5.58 16.24 -5.62
N SER A 65 4.27 16.06 -5.84
CA SER A 65 3.63 16.20 -7.15
C SER A 65 2.69 17.40 -7.21
#